data_AF-A0A957E181-F1
#
_entry.id   AF-A0A957E181-F1
#
_cell.length_a   1.000
_cell.length_b   1.000
_cell.length_c   1.000
_cell.angle_alpha   90.00
_cell.angle_beta   90.00
_cell.angle_gamma   90.00
#
_symmetry.space_group_name_H-M   'P 1'
#
loop_
_entity.id
_entity.type
_entity.pdbx_description
1 polymer ?
#
loop_
_entity_poly.entity_id
_entity_poly.type
_entity_poly.pdbx_seq_one_letter_code
_entity_poly.pdbx_strand_id
1 'polypeptide(L)'
;QADGTLQLGYVEYYKGKNLGPIRESLIGGAPLIVGTAVILLIAFKIFSVTNLVTAVQSGSIDILTFALRDLFNTPYILLWIYLIFAISNAMLPSKSDRRAWPAFIILMVVLAVVLYFLGLTDELMQGLKRPAATVFGYLGIALSVAIGANLFFMFCMVVVEWGIGRLKGISVVYGASGASKSS
;
A
#
# COMPACT_ATOMS: atom_id res chain seq x y z
N GLN A 1 23.73 3.04 -37.06
CA GLN A 1 24.69 3.65 -36.10
C GLN A 1 24.54 2.90 -34.78
N ALA A 2 25.66 2.59 -34.14
CA ALA A 2 25.79 1.64 -33.04
C ALA A 2 25.20 2.18 -31.72
N ASP A 3 23.98 1.78 -31.40
CA ASP A 3 23.45 1.79 -30.04
C ASP A 3 23.09 0.35 -29.69
N GLY A 4 23.81 -0.23 -28.73
CA GLY A 4 23.74 -1.63 -28.30
C GLY A 4 22.45 -1.97 -27.55
N THR A 5 21.32 -1.39 -27.94
CA THR A 5 20.01 -1.71 -27.41
C THR A 5 19.40 -2.83 -28.25
N LEU A 6 19.59 -4.06 -27.79
CA LEU A 6 18.80 -5.19 -28.27
C LEU A 6 17.37 -4.98 -27.78
N GLN A 7 16.52 -4.40 -28.61
CA GLN A 7 15.07 -4.34 -28.38
C GLN A 7 14.55 -5.78 -28.54
N LEU A 8 14.61 -6.56 -27.46
CA LEU A 8 14.03 -7.89 -27.40
C LEU A 8 12.58 -7.78 -27.83
N GLY A 9 12.23 -8.55 -28.86
CA GLY A 9 10.99 -8.47 -29.61
C GLY A 9 9.86 -7.84 -28.83
N TYR A 10 9.48 -6.63 -29.23
CA TYR A 10 8.20 -6.09 -28.87
C TYR A 10 7.18 -7.13 -29.32
N VAL A 11 6.66 -7.90 -28.37
CA VAL A 11 5.45 -8.64 -28.61
C VAL A 11 4.43 -7.54 -28.81
N GLU A 12 4.09 -7.28 -30.08
CA GLU A 12 2.86 -6.58 -30.43
C GLU A 12 1.81 -7.17 -29.50
N TYR A 13 1.36 -6.39 -28.52
CA TYR A 13 0.21 -6.79 -27.76
C TYR A 13 -0.90 -6.80 -28.80
N TYR A 14 -1.20 -7.98 -29.33
CA TYR A 14 -2.49 -8.26 -29.90
C TYR A 14 -3.44 -7.97 -28.76
N LYS A 15 -3.96 -6.74 -28.74
CA LYS A 15 -5.21 -6.35 -28.09
C LYS A 15 -6.22 -7.33 -28.66
N GLY A 16 -6.32 -8.49 -28.04
CA GLY A 16 -7.31 -9.49 -28.36
C GLY A 16 -8.62 -8.74 -28.26
N LYS A 17 -9.32 -8.63 -29.39
CA LYS A 17 -10.58 -7.89 -29.57
C LYS A 17 -11.71 -8.32 -28.60
N ASN A 18 -11.40 -9.22 -27.66
CA ASN A 18 -12.27 -9.95 -26.75
C ASN A 18 -11.90 -9.81 -25.25
N LEU A 19 -10.89 -9.00 -24.87
CA LEU A 19 -10.67 -8.65 -23.46
C LEU A 19 -11.45 -7.37 -23.16
N GLY A 20 -12.66 -7.53 -22.61
CA GLY A 20 -13.53 -6.40 -22.31
C GLY A 20 -12.92 -5.47 -21.24
N PRO A 21 -13.19 -4.14 -21.28
CA PRO A 21 -12.65 -3.14 -20.35
C PRO A 21 -12.83 -3.48 -18.86
N ILE A 22 -13.91 -4.21 -18.55
CA ILE A 22 -14.25 -4.67 -17.20
C ILE A 22 -13.25 -5.71 -16.70
N ARG A 23 -12.79 -6.64 -17.55
CA ARG A 23 -11.78 -7.64 -17.17
C ARG A 23 -10.42 -7.01 -16.95
N GLU A 24 -10.04 -6.03 -17.78
CA GLU A 24 -8.79 -5.28 -17.60
C GLU A 24 -8.78 -4.47 -16.29
N SER A 25 -9.88 -3.80 -15.95
CA SER A 25 -10.00 -3.06 -14.69
C SER A 25 -10.07 -3.97 -13.45
N LEU A 26 -10.70 -5.15 -13.55
CA LEU A 26 -10.75 -6.12 -12.45
C LEU A 26 -9.36 -6.72 -12.17
N ILE A 27 -8.58 -6.99 -13.22
CA ILE A 27 -7.21 -7.52 -13.10
C ILE A 27 -6.29 -6.50 -12.42
N GLY A 28 -6.48 -5.20 -12.70
CA GLY A 28 -5.68 -4.14 -12.09
C GLY A 28 -6.03 -3.78 -10.64
N GLY A 29 -7.32 -3.82 -10.29
CA GLY A 29 -7.80 -3.45 -8.95
C GLY A 29 -7.90 -4.60 -7.95
N ALA A 30 -7.98 -5.85 -8.42
CA ALA A 30 -8.13 -7.02 -7.55
C ALA A 30 -7.01 -7.18 -6.51
N PRO A 31 -5.71 -6.99 -6.84
CA PRO A 31 -4.64 -7.10 -5.86
C PRO A 31 -4.82 -6.13 -4.68
N LEU A 32 -5.26 -4.89 -4.95
CA LEU A 32 -5.49 -3.88 -3.92
C LEU A 32 -6.63 -4.27 -2.99
N ILE A 33 -7.77 -4.69 -3.56
CA ILE A 33 -8.96 -5.06 -2.79
C ILE A 33 -8.68 -6.29 -1.93
N VAL A 34 -8.15 -7.36 -2.56
CA VAL A 34 -7.86 -8.62 -1.87
C VAL A 34 -6.74 -8.42 -0.85
N GLY A 35 -5.67 -7.71 -1.21
CA GLY A 35 -4.57 -7.42 -0.30
C GLY A 35 -5.01 -6.63 0.93
N THR A 36 -5.82 -5.58 0.72
CA THR A 36 -6.40 -4.79 1.82
C THR A 36 -7.29 -5.66 2.71
N ALA A 37 -8.15 -6.50 2.13
CA ALA A 37 -9.03 -7.39 2.88
C ALA A 37 -8.24 -8.40 3.73
N VAL A 38 -7.19 -9.00 3.18
CA VAL A 38 -6.32 -9.94 3.91
C VAL A 38 -5.58 -9.22 5.04
N ILE A 39 -5.02 -8.03 4.80
CA ILE A 39 -4.36 -7.24 5.85
C ILE A 39 -5.35 -6.91 6.98
N LEU A 40 -6.58 -6.51 6.65
CA LEU A 40 -7.63 -6.26 7.66
C LEU A 40 -7.99 -7.50 8.46
N LEU A 41 -8.09 -8.66 7.79
CA LEU A 41 -8.34 -9.93 8.46
C LEU A 41 -7.24 -10.23 9.47
N ILE A 42 -5.97 -10.10 9.08
CA ILE A 42 -4.83 -10.30 9.98
C ILE A 42 -4.86 -9.28 11.13
N ALA A 43 -5.07 -8.00 10.82
CA ALA A 43 -5.10 -6.92 11.81
C ALA A 43 -6.16 -7.17 12.90
N PHE A 44 -7.38 -7.55 12.51
CA PHE A 44 -8.47 -7.74 13.47
C PHE A 44 -8.48 -9.12 14.12
N LYS A 45 -8.14 -10.19 13.40
CA LYS A 45 -8.27 -11.57 13.89
C LYS A 45 -7.01 -12.11 14.53
N ILE A 46 -5.84 -11.66 14.08
CA ILE A 46 -4.55 -12.18 14.54
C ILE A 46 -3.88 -11.19 15.50
N PHE A 47 -3.85 -9.90 15.15
CA PHE A 47 -3.17 -8.87 15.96
C PHE A 47 -4.08 -8.12 16.93
N SER A 48 -5.38 -8.41 16.94
CA SER A 48 -6.36 -7.77 17.83
C SER A 48 -6.22 -6.24 17.85
N VAL A 49 -6.05 -5.61 16.67
CA VAL A 49 -5.70 -4.17 16.56
C VAL A 49 -6.66 -3.25 17.30
N THR A 50 -7.91 -3.67 17.49
CA THR A 50 -8.90 -2.93 18.30
C THR A 50 -8.42 -2.71 19.73
N ASN A 51 -7.77 -3.71 20.34
CA ASN A 51 -7.20 -3.61 21.68
C ASN A 51 -6.02 -2.62 21.71
N LEU A 52 -5.16 -2.65 20.70
CA LEU A 52 -4.06 -1.69 20.55
C LEU A 52 -4.57 -0.25 20.38
N VAL A 53 -5.58 -0.05 19.53
CA VAL A 53 -6.19 1.27 19.33
C VAL A 53 -6.83 1.78 20.62
N THR A 54 -7.55 0.92 21.33
CA THR A 54 -8.18 1.26 22.62
C THR A 54 -7.12 1.59 23.67
N ALA A 55 -6.03 0.81 23.70
CA ALA A 55 -4.92 1.05 24.62
C ALA A 55 -4.25 2.40 24.37
N VAL A 56 -3.98 2.75 23.12
CA VAL A 56 -3.41 4.05 22.73
C VAL A 56 -4.36 5.19 23.08
N GLN A 57 -5.65 5.04 22.79
CA GLN A 57 -6.66 6.07 23.09
C GLN A 57 -6.88 6.26 24.59
N SER A 58 -6.70 5.21 25.40
CA SER A 58 -6.85 5.29 26.86
C SER A 58 -5.76 6.12 27.53
N GLY A 59 -4.61 6.30 26.88
CA GLY A 59 -3.42 6.93 27.47
C GLY A 59 -2.77 6.16 28.63
N SER A 60 -3.30 4.98 28.98
CA SER A 60 -2.78 4.15 30.07
C SER A 60 -1.61 3.29 29.61
N ILE A 61 -0.47 3.45 30.29
CA ILE A 61 0.73 2.65 30.04
C ILE A 61 0.48 1.16 30.35
N ASP A 62 -0.35 0.86 31.35
CA ASP A 62 -0.64 -0.53 31.74
C ASP A 62 -1.43 -1.26 30.65
N ILE A 63 -2.47 -0.60 30.11
CA ILE A 63 -3.30 -1.15 29.02
C ILE A 63 -2.46 -1.30 27.75
N LEU A 64 -1.60 -0.31 27.45
CA LEU A 64 -0.68 -0.37 26.31
C LEU A 64 0.33 -1.50 26.44
N THR A 65 0.92 -1.68 27.63
CA THR A 65 1.89 -2.75 27.88
C THR A 65 1.22 -4.12 27.75
N PHE A 66 -0.02 -4.27 28.25
CA PHE A 66 -0.78 -5.51 28.07
C PHE A 66 -1.06 -5.80 26.60
N ALA A 67 -1.55 -4.82 25.84
CA ALA A 67 -1.85 -4.97 24.42
C ALA A 67 -0.58 -5.30 23.59
N LEU A 68 0.56 -4.69 23.92
CA LEU A 68 1.84 -5.00 23.28
C LEU A 68 2.32 -6.41 23.62
N ARG A 69 2.21 -6.84 24.89
CA ARG A 69 2.56 -8.22 25.29
C ARG A 69 1.70 -9.25 24.57
N ASP A 70 0.39 -9.01 24.49
CA ASP A 70 -0.53 -9.87 23.74
C ASP A 70 -0.13 -9.97 22.27
N LEU A 71 0.19 -8.84 21.64
CA LEU A 71 0.72 -8.80 20.28
C LEU A 71 1.99 -9.65 20.15
N PHE A 72 3.00 -9.43 21.00
CA PHE A 72 4.27 -10.18 20.93
C PHE A 72 4.14 -11.67 21.26
N ASN A 73 3.12 -12.07 22.02
CA ASN A 73 2.81 -13.47 22.31
C ASN A 73 2.01 -14.16 21.20
N THR A 74 1.65 -13.45 20.13
CA THR A 74 0.93 -14.02 18.99
C THR A 74 1.76 -15.14 18.34
N PRO A 75 1.22 -16.37 18.21
CA PRO A 75 1.91 -17.46 17.54
C PRO A 75 2.29 -17.09 16.11
N TYR A 76 3.54 -17.40 15.73
CA TYR A 76 4.07 -17.11 14.39
C TYR A 76 3.99 -15.62 13.99
N ILE A 77 4.08 -14.70 14.95
CA ILE A 77 4.00 -13.25 14.70
C ILE A 77 4.88 -12.79 13.52
N LEU A 78 6.13 -13.26 13.43
CA LEU A 78 7.04 -12.89 12.35
C LEU A 78 6.54 -13.35 10.96
N LEU A 79 5.87 -14.50 10.89
CA LEU A 79 5.27 -14.99 9.64
C LEU A 79 4.11 -14.08 9.21
N TRP A 80 3.27 -13.65 10.15
CA TRP A 80 2.17 -12.73 9.86
C TRP A 80 2.66 -11.35 9.46
N ILE A 81 3.68 -10.82 10.13
CA ILE A 81 4.35 -9.56 9.76
C ILE A 81 4.95 -9.67 8.36
N TYR A 82 5.64 -10.78 8.05
CA TYR A 82 6.16 -11.04 6.71
C TYR A 82 5.06 -11.11 5.65
N LEU A 83 3.93 -11.77 5.95
CA LEU A 83 2.82 -11.87 5.03
C LEU A 83 2.22 -10.49 4.73
N ILE A 84 2.02 -9.65 5.76
CA ILE A 84 1.58 -8.27 5.57
C ILE A 84 2.56 -7.49 4.70
N PHE A 85 3.87 -7.60 4.99
CA PHE A 85 4.91 -6.97 4.19
C PHE A 85 4.82 -7.41 2.71
N ALA A 86 4.80 -8.71 2.45
CA ALA A 86 4.74 -9.26 1.10
C ALA A 86 3.47 -8.84 0.34
N ILE A 87 2.30 -8.97 0.97
CA ILE A 87 1.02 -8.55 0.39
C ILE A 87 1.03 -7.05 0.12
N SER A 88 1.48 -6.23 1.06
CA SER A 88 1.46 -4.78 0.91
C SER A 88 2.33 -4.29 -0.25
N ASN A 89 3.43 -4.99 -0.53
CA ASN A 89 4.31 -4.69 -1.65
C ASN A 89 3.81 -5.29 -2.98
N ALA A 90 3.02 -6.36 -2.94
CA ALA A 90 2.42 -6.98 -4.12
C ALA A 90 1.07 -6.37 -4.54
N MET A 91 0.36 -5.69 -3.63
CA MET A 91 -0.99 -5.16 -3.89
C MET A 91 -1.01 -3.82 -4.64
N LEU A 92 0.15 -3.20 -4.89
CA LEU A 92 0.22 -1.92 -5.58
C LEU A 92 -0.15 -2.08 -7.07
N PRO A 93 -1.06 -1.24 -7.60
CA PRO A 93 -1.52 -1.35 -8.97
C PRO A 93 -0.39 -1.17 -9.98
N SER A 94 -0.49 -1.92 -11.07
CA SER A 94 0.53 -1.91 -12.13
C SER A 94 0.63 -0.54 -12.79
N LYS A 95 1.69 -0.31 -13.58
CA LYS A 95 1.84 0.94 -14.36
C LYS A 95 0.70 1.14 -15.36
N SER A 96 0.14 0.05 -15.90
CA SER A 96 -1.00 0.09 -16.84
C SER A 96 -2.26 0.60 -16.15
N ASP A 97 -2.54 0.12 -14.94
CA ASP A 97 -3.74 0.48 -14.17
C ASP A 97 -3.73 1.94 -13.75
N ARG A 98 -2.54 2.43 -13.35
CA ARG A 98 -2.34 3.84 -12.96
C ARG A 98 -2.47 4.81 -14.13
N ARG A 99 -2.34 4.37 -15.38
CA ARG A 99 -2.45 5.23 -16.58
C ARG A 99 -3.86 5.83 -16.72
N ALA A 100 -4.89 5.12 -16.28
CA ALA A 100 -6.28 5.59 -16.35
C ALA A 100 -6.65 6.59 -15.22
N TRP A 101 -5.84 6.69 -14.17
CA TRP A 101 -6.17 7.47 -12.97
C TRP A 101 -6.34 8.97 -13.25
N PRO A 102 -5.46 9.66 -14.02
CA PRO A 102 -5.64 11.09 -14.26
C PRO A 102 -6.98 11.40 -14.94
N ALA A 103 -7.37 10.60 -15.94
CA ALA A 103 -8.65 10.76 -16.62
C ALA A 103 -9.84 10.54 -15.67
N PHE A 104 -9.76 9.50 -14.83
CA PHE A 104 -10.77 9.23 -13.80
C PHE A 104 -10.88 10.38 -12.78
N ILE A 105 -9.75 10.92 -12.30
CA ILE A 105 -9.71 12.05 -11.36
C ILE A 105 -10.34 13.29 -11.99
N ILE A 106 -10.00 13.62 -13.24
CA ILE A 106 -10.58 14.76 -13.95
C ILE A 106 -12.10 14.59 -14.06
N LEU A 107 -12.57 13.40 -14.43
CA LEU A 107 -14.01 13.11 -14.50
C LEU A 107 -14.70 13.30 -13.14
N MET A 108 -14.10 12.81 -12.06
CA MET A 108 -14.64 12.96 -10.69
C MET A 108 -14.69 14.42 -10.25
N VAL A 109 -13.67 15.22 -10.60
CA VAL A 109 -13.66 16.67 -10.32
C VAL A 109 -14.74 17.40 -11.11
N VAL A 110 -14.89 17.11 -12.40
CA VAL A 110 -15.95 17.70 -13.23
C VAL A 110 -17.32 17.35 -12.67
N LEU A 111 -17.55 16.09 -12.30
CA LEU A 111 -18.80 15.66 -11.67
C LEU A 111 -19.06 16.41 -10.35
N ALA A 112 -18.05 16.55 -9.50
CA ALA A 112 -18.16 17.29 -8.24
C ALA A 112 -18.52 18.77 -8.48
N VAL A 113 -17.92 19.42 -9.47
CA VAL A 113 -18.24 20.80 -9.87
C VAL A 113 -19.68 20.91 -10.37
N VAL A 114 -20.14 19.98 -11.20
CA VAL A 114 -21.54 19.96 -11.69
C VAL A 114 -22.52 19.80 -10.53
N LEU A 115 -22.28 18.86 -9.61
CA LEU A 115 -23.12 18.66 -8.43
C LEU A 115 -23.17 19.88 -7.51
N TYR A 116 -22.04 20.60 -7.39
CA TYR A 116 -21.96 21.87 -6.67
C TYR A 116 -22.86 22.93 -7.29
N PHE A 117 -22.80 23.13 -8.61
CA PHE A 117 -23.68 24.09 -9.30
C PHE A 117 -25.16 23.72 -9.26
N LEU A 118 -25.48 22.42 -9.14
CA LEU A 118 -26.86 21.94 -8.99
C LEU A 118 -27.38 22.02 -7.54
N GLY A 119 -26.55 22.42 -6.57
CA GLY A 119 -26.94 22.47 -5.15
C GLY A 119 -27.18 21.11 -4.50
N LEU A 120 -26.70 20.02 -5.10
CA LEU A 120 -26.93 18.64 -4.64
C LEU A 120 -25.84 18.12 -3.68
N THR A 121 -24.90 18.97 -3.28
CA THR A 121 -23.75 18.57 -2.46
C THR A 121 -24.14 18.11 -1.06
N ASP A 122 -25.15 18.74 -0.45
CA ASP A 122 -25.58 18.40 0.91
C ASP A 122 -26.26 17.03 0.98
N GLU A 123 -27.12 16.73 0.00
CA GLU A 123 -27.78 15.43 -0.14
C GLU A 123 -26.76 14.32 -0.38
N LEU A 124 -25.82 14.54 -1.30
CA LEU A 124 -24.71 13.64 -1.57
C LEU A 124 -23.91 13.39 -0.28
N MET A 125 -23.52 14.46 0.42
CA MET A 125 -22.68 14.35 1.61
C MET A 125 -23.38 13.64 2.76
N GLN A 126 -24.69 13.86 2.95
CA GLN A 126 -25.47 13.13 3.96
C GLN A 126 -25.51 11.62 3.68
N GLY A 127 -25.65 11.22 2.42
CA GLY A 127 -25.60 9.81 2.02
C GLY A 127 -24.20 9.21 2.13
N LEU A 128 -23.15 9.99 1.85
CA LEU A 128 -21.78 9.47 1.70
C LEU A 128 -20.94 9.53 2.97
N LYS A 129 -21.22 10.44 3.92
CA LYS A 129 -20.40 10.63 5.15
C LYS A 129 -20.13 9.31 5.87
N ARG A 130 -21.17 8.54 6.16
CA ARG A 130 -21.04 7.30 6.96
C ARG A 130 -20.34 6.20 6.17
N PRO A 131 -20.75 5.82 4.94
CA PRO A 131 -20.03 4.83 4.15
C PRO A 131 -18.56 5.22 3.90
N ALA A 132 -18.31 6.49 3.57
CA ALA A 132 -16.96 6.98 3.33
C ALA A 132 -16.10 6.86 4.58
N ALA A 133 -16.59 7.34 5.74
CA ALA A 133 -15.86 7.23 7.00
C ALA A 133 -15.53 5.77 7.36
N THR A 134 -16.45 4.83 7.11
CA THR A 134 -16.20 3.40 7.32
C THR A 134 -15.13 2.85 6.39
N VAL A 135 -15.21 3.12 5.08
CA VAL A 135 -14.23 2.65 4.10
C VAL A 135 -12.85 3.23 4.36
N PHE A 136 -12.76 4.55 4.60
CA PHE A 136 -11.51 5.21 4.92
C PHE A 136 -10.95 4.77 6.28
N GLY A 137 -11.80 4.48 7.26
CA GLY A 137 -11.37 3.91 8.54
C GLY A 137 -10.70 2.56 8.38
N TYR A 138 -11.31 1.64 7.61
CA TYR A 138 -10.70 0.35 7.31
C TYR A 138 -9.42 0.50 6.48
N LEU A 139 -9.43 1.34 5.44
CA LEU A 139 -8.24 1.59 4.65
C LEU A 139 -7.10 2.17 5.50
N GLY A 140 -7.42 3.09 6.41
CA GLY A 140 -6.47 3.68 7.35
C GLY A 140 -5.84 2.63 8.27
N ILE A 141 -6.63 1.71 8.81
CA ILE A 141 -6.11 0.58 9.61
C ILE A 141 -5.20 -0.31 8.76
N ALA A 142 -5.65 -0.73 7.58
CA ALA A 142 -4.87 -1.60 6.70
C ALA A 142 -3.53 -0.97 6.31
N LEU A 143 -3.54 0.30 5.90
CA LEU A 143 -2.33 1.03 5.53
C LEU A 143 -1.41 1.26 6.73
N SER A 144 -1.95 1.57 7.91
CA SER A 144 -1.14 1.76 9.12
C SER A 144 -0.41 0.47 9.52
N VAL A 145 -1.10 -0.67 9.46
CA VAL A 145 -0.50 -1.99 9.72
C VAL A 145 0.54 -2.34 8.66
N ALA A 146 0.25 -2.07 7.38
CA ALA A 146 1.22 -2.26 6.30
C ALA A 146 2.47 -1.39 6.48
N ILE A 147 2.30 -0.11 6.82
CA ILE A 147 3.41 0.80 7.10
C ILE A 147 4.23 0.28 8.28
N GLY A 148 3.58 -0.12 9.37
CA GLY A 148 4.26 -0.69 10.54
C GLY A 148 5.12 -1.91 10.18
N ALA A 149 4.59 -2.84 9.38
CA ALA A 149 5.34 -4.00 8.89
C ALA A 149 6.53 -3.59 8.01
N ASN A 150 6.34 -2.66 7.07
CA ASN A 150 7.40 -2.17 6.19
C ASN A 150 8.52 -1.46 6.98
N LEU A 151 8.16 -0.64 7.97
CA LEU A 151 9.13 0.03 8.84
C LEU A 151 9.92 -0.97 9.69
N PHE A 152 9.27 -2.03 10.17
CA PHE A 152 9.95 -3.11 10.88
C PHE A 152 11.03 -3.78 10.01
N PHE A 153 10.70 -4.15 8.77
CA PHE A 153 11.69 -4.73 7.85
C PHE A 153 12.79 -3.74 7.45
N MET A 154 12.43 -2.48 7.22
CA MET A 154 13.41 -1.41 6.97
C MET A 154 14.40 -1.29 8.14
N PHE A 155 13.90 -1.29 9.37
CA PHE A 155 14.74 -1.25 10.56
C PHE A 155 15.67 -2.48 10.65
N CYS A 156 15.15 -3.69 10.44
CA CYS A 156 15.97 -4.91 10.41
C CYS A 156 17.08 -4.83 9.35
N MET A 157 16.78 -4.33 8.15
CA MET A 157 17.77 -4.16 7.09
C MET A 157 18.87 -3.18 7.47
N VAL A 158 18.52 -2.03 8.05
CA VAL A 158 19.49 -1.03 8.52
C VAL A 158 20.41 -1.60 9.61
N VAL A 159 19.85 -2.38 10.55
CA VAL A 159 20.65 -3.01 11.61
C VAL A 159 21.64 -4.03 11.04
N VAL A 160 21.22 -4.83 10.07
CA VAL A 160 22.09 -5.81 9.39
C VAL A 160 23.18 -5.09 8.60
N GLU A 161 22.82 -4.07 7.82
CA GLU A 161 23.78 -3.26 7.06
C GLU A 161 24.83 -2.64 7.97
N TRP A 162 24.39 -2.04 9.08
CA TRP A 162 25.28 -1.45 10.08
C TRP A 162 26.21 -2.49 10.71
N GLY A 163 25.68 -3.68 11.04
CA GLY A 163 26.48 -4.79 11.58
C GLY A 163 27.55 -5.27 10.60
N ILE A 164 27.18 -5.44 9.32
CA ILE A 164 28.13 -5.84 8.27
C ILE A 164 29.16 -4.75 8.03
N GLY A 165 28.76 -3.48 8.01
CA GLY A 165 29.65 -2.33 7.85
C GLY A 165 30.71 -2.26 8.97
N ARG A 166 30.32 -2.57 10.21
CA ARG A 166 31.27 -2.70 11.33
C ARG A 166 32.23 -3.87 11.17
N LEU A 167 31.77 -5.01 10.66
CA LEU A 167 32.61 -6.21 10.49
C LEU A 167 33.55 -6.12 9.30
N LYS A 168 33.16 -5.45 8.21
CA LYS A 168 33.92 -5.40 6.95
C LYS A 168 34.64 -4.07 6.70
N GLY A 169 34.35 -3.00 7.45
CA GLY A 169 34.94 -1.68 7.22
C GLY A 169 34.54 -1.04 5.88
N ILE A 170 33.51 -1.56 5.22
CA ILE A 170 33.00 -1.09 3.92
C ILE A 170 31.66 -0.40 4.16
N SER A 171 31.53 0.86 3.74
CA SER A 171 30.24 1.56 3.70
C SER A 171 29.55 1.31 2.35
N VAL A 172 28.25 1.02 2.37
CA VAL A 172 27.46 0.92 1.15
C VAL A 172 27.12 2.34 0.71
N VAL A 173 27.77 2.81 -0.35
CA VAL A 173 27.42 4.08 -0.99
C VAL A 173 26.19 3.83 -1.85
N TYR A 174 25.04 4.36 -1.44
CA TYR A 174 23.84 4.43 -2.29
C TYR A 174 24.09 5.47 -3.40
N GLY A 175 24.83 5.05 -4.43
CA GLY A 175 25.16 5.90 -5.56
C GLY A 175 23.95 6.13 -6.46
N ALA A 176 23.60 7.39 -6.67
CA ALA A 176 22.91 7.84 -7.87
C ALA A 176 23.81 7.61 -9.10
N SER A 177 24.01 6.35 -9.48
CA SER A 177 24.80 5.98 -10.65
C SER A 177 23.93 6.14 -11.90
N GLY A 178 23.90 7.36 -12.45
CA GLY A 178 23.23 7.59 -13.72
C GLY A 178 23.22 9.01 -14.29
N ALA A 179 23.93 9.99 -13.72
CA ALA A 179 23.95 11.35 -14.27
C ALA A 179 25.36 11.98 -14.25
N SER A 180 26.34 11.27 -14.81
CA SER A 180 27.52 11.91 -15.38
C SER A 180 27.25 12.12 -16.86
N LYS A 181 26.61 13.24 -17.22
CA LYS A 181 26.72 13.75 -18.59
C LYS A 181 28.07 14.46 -18.71
N SER A 182 29.04 13.78 -19.29
CA SER A 182 30.22 14.39 -19.89
C SER A 182 29.93 14.64 -21.37
N SER A 183 29.71 15.90 -21.74
CA SER A 183 30.23 16.59 -22.93
C SER A 183 29.38 17.82 -23.23
#